data_AF-A0A2H6LHM0-F1
#
_entry.id   AF-A0A2H6LHM0-F1
#
_cell.length_a   1.000
_cell.length_b   1.000
_cell.length_c   1.000
_cell.angle_alpha   90.00
_cell.angle_beta   90.00
_cell.angle_gamma   90.00
#
_symmetry.space_group_name_H-M   'P 1'
#
loop_
_entity.id
_entity.type
_entity.pdbx_description
1 polymer ?
#
loop_
_entity_poly.entity_id
_entity_poly.type
_entity_poly.pdbx_seq_one_letter_code
_entity_poly.pdbx_strand_id
1 'polypeptide(L)'
;MKILESFQIFIERHTLSFLFFLLGALLIILALTTNLNLPVIKGVAPYAEYRLASLVLGIIFVLLATLLYYLPLDAGKAIPNEFRMSLFERRDKLLSTTQKDILSFIEAKTTNNNRGLQQEAFEQKWTNRSRSETYYRLEQLCLLGFVEKEEVAKSPEGIPRFIYRLSSNYQQLIGRRSKT
;
A
#
# COMPACT_ATOMS: atom_id res chain seq x y z
N MET A 1 -1.57 -25.14 17.41
CA MET A 1 -0.92 -24.41 16.31
C MET A 1 -1.91 -23.66 15.42
N LYS A 2 -2.94 -24.32 14.84
CA LYS A 2 -3.94 -23.66 13.96
C LYS A 2 -4.72 -22.48 14.56
N ILE A 3 -4.96 -22.48 15.86
CA ILE A 3 -5.73 -21.42 16.54
C ILE A 3 -4.91 -20.12 16.60
N LEU A 4 -3.61 -20.20 16.90
CA LEU A 4 -2.73 -19.03 17.05
C LEU A 4 -2.53 -18.30 15.72
N GLU A 5 -2.35 -19.05 14.62
CA GLU A 5 -2.27 -18.51 13.26
C GLU A 5 -3.60 -17.86 12.83
N SER A 6 -4.73 -18.48 13.17
CA SER A 6 -6.06 -17.89 12.92
C SER A 6 -6.28 -16.59 13.68
N PHE A 7 -5.76 -16.49 14.92
CA PHE A 7 -5.80 -15.25 15.69
C PHE A 7 -4.90 -14.19 15.09
N GLN A 8 -3.70 -14.55 14.62
CA GLN A 8 -2.76 -13.62 14.02
C GLN A 8 -3.31 -13.02 12.71
N ILE A 9 -3.88 -13.85 11.83
CA ILE A 9 -4.52 -13.40 10.58
C ILE A 9 -5.76 -12.53 10.87
N PHE A 10 -6.52 -12.86 11.92
CA PHE A 10 -7.66 -12.07 12.36
C PHE A 10 -7.23 -10.68 12.87
N ILE A 11 -6.17 -10.62 13.68
CA ILE A 11 -5.60 -9.38 14.19
C ILE A 11 -5.07 -8.53 13.05
N GLU A 12 -4.34 -9.11 12.08
CA GLU A 12 -3.82 -8.36 10.92
C GLU A 12 -4.92 -7.77 10.04
N ARG A 13 -6.05 -8.48 9.89
CA ARG A 13 -7.16 -8.03 9.03
C ARG A 13 -8.11 -7.05 9.72
N HIS A 14 -8.26 -7.14 11.04
CA HIS A 14 -9.24 -6.37 11.83
C HIS A 14 -8.61 -5.67 13.04
N THR A 15 -7.35 -5.23 12.94
CA THR A 15 -6.56 -4.65 14.05
C THR A 15 -7.32 -3.58 14.80
N LEU A 16 -7.96 -2.65 14.06
CA LEU A 16 -8.68 -1.52 14.61
C LEU A 16 -9.93 -1.98 15.41
N SER A 17 -10.71 -2.91 14.83
CA SER A 17 -11.87 -3.50 15.50
C SER A 17 -11.47 -4.25 16.77
N PHE A 18 -10.37 -5.00 16.73
CA PHE A 18 -9.88 -5.74 17.88
C PHE A 18 -9.42 -4.82 19.01
N LEU A 19 -8.71 -3.73 18.69
CA LEU A 19 -8.28 -2.72 19.66
C LEU A 19 -9.47 -2.03 20.34
N PHE A 20 -10.48 -1.61 19.58
CA PHE A 20 -11.69 -1.02 20.15
C PHE A 20 -12.47 -2.01 21.02
N PHE A 21 -12.55 -3.28 20.61
CA PHE A 21 -13.19 -4.31 21.41
C PHE A 21 -12.48 -4.52 22.74
N LEU A 22 -11.15 -4.63 22.72
CA LEU A 22 -10.34 -4.85 23.93
C LEU A 22 -10.45 -3.67 24.89
N LEU A 23 -10.35 -2.44 24.37
CA LEU A 23 -10.52 -1.22 25.17
C LEU A 23 -11.93 -1.13 25.77
N GLY A 24 -12.96 -1.41 24.97
CA GLY A 24 -14.35 -1.40 25.42
C GLY A 24 -14.64 -2.44 26.50
N ALA A 25 -14.17 -3.66 26.31
CA ALA A 25 -14.30 -4.74 27.30
C ALA A 25 -13.60 -4.39 28.62
N LEU A 26 -12.40 -3.79 28.56
CA LEU A 26 -11.64 -3.41 29.75
C LEU A 26 -12.37 -2.31 30.54
N LEU A 27 -12.96 -1.32 29.86
CA LEU A 27 -13.76 -0.27 30.49
C LEU A 27 -15.05 -0.80 31.14
N ILE A 28 -15.72 -1.77 30.50
CA ILE A 28 -16.90 -2.44 31.07
C ILE A 28 -16.51 -3.24 32.32
N ILE A 29 -15.41 -4.01 32.24
CA ILE A 29 -14.89 -4.76 33.40
C ILE A 29 -14.54 -3.80 34.53
N LEU A 30 -13.89 -2.68 34.25
CA LEU A 30 -13.55 -1.66 35.26
C LEU A 30 -14.81 -1.07 35.91
N ALA A 31 -15.85 -0.79 35.13
CA ALA A 31 -17.12 -0.29 35.65
C ALA A 31 -17.88 -1.33 36.50
N LEU A 32 -17.80 -2.62 36.16
CA LEU A 32 -18.46 -3.70 36.91
C LEU A 32 -17.69 -4.12 38.17
N THR A 33 -16.36 -4.20 38.06
CA THR A 33 -15.47 -4.64 39.16
C THR A 33 -15.34 -3.61 40.26
N THR A 34 -15.59 -2.32 39.98
CA THR A 34 -15.67 -1.27 41.02
C THR A 34 -16.90 -1.37 41.93
N ASN A 35 -17.88 -2.24 41.61
CA ASN A 35 -19.00 -2.58 42.48
C ASN A 35 -18.69 -3.77 43.42
N LEU A 36 -17.76 -4.63 43.01
CA LEU A 36 -17.21 -5.69 43.85
C LEU A 36 -16.09 -5.06 44.69
N ASN A 37 -16.18 -5.13 46.02
CA ASN A 37 -15.15 -4.60 46.94
C ASN A 37 -13.84 -5.41 46.88
N LEU A 38 -13.30 -5.66 45.68
CA LEU A 38 -12.05 -6.37 45.46
C LEU A 38 -10.88 -5.47 45.87
N PRO A 39 -10.04 -5.92 46.81
CA PRO A 39 -9.01 -5.07 47.44
C PRO A 39 -7.95 -4.54 46.46
N VAL A 40 -7.79 -5.17 45.29
CA VAL A 40 -6.78 -4.83 44.28
C VAL A 40 -7.19 -3.64 43.39
N ILE A 41 -8.49 -3.35 43.24
CA ILE A 41 -9.03 -2.41 42.22
C ILE A 41 -9.52 -1.08 42.83
N LYS A 42 -9.58 -0.98 44.16
CA LYS A 42 -10.08 0.19 44.91
C LYS A 42 -9.41 1.53 44.58
N GLY A 43 -8.23 1.53 43.97
CA GLY A 43 -7.47 2.74 43.61
C GLY A 43 -7.67 3.27 42.19
N VAL A 44 -8.35 2.53 41.29
CA VAL A 44 -8.31 2.84 39.84
C VAL A 44 -9.45 3.79 39.41
N ALA A 45 -10.62 3.74 40.06
CA ALA A 45 -11.73 4.67 39.80
C ALA A 45 -12.52 4.95 41.10
N PRO A 46 -12.04 5.87 41.95
CA PRO A 46 -12.60 6.11 43.28
C PRO A 46 -13.95 6.85 43.24
N TYR A 47 -14.28 7.58 42.17
CA TYR A 47 -15.50 8.39 42.09
C TYR A 47 -16.61 7.70 41.29
N ALA A 48 -17.83 7.71 41.85
CA ALA A 48 -19.00 7.07 41.26
C ALA A 48 -19.38 7.63 39.88
N GLU A 49 -19.08 8.90 39.62
CA GLU A 49 -19.40 9.61 38.37
C GLU A 49 -18.63 9.06 37.15
N TYR A 50 -17.37 8.65 37.34
CA TYR A 50 -16.58 8.07 36.25
C TYR A 50 -16.97 6.63 35.93
N ARG A 51 -17.72 5.93 36.80
CA ARG A 51 -18.15 4.55 36.56
C ARG A 51 -19.17 4.46 35.44
N LEU A 52 -20.17 5.34 35.48
CA LEU A 52 -21.20 5.41 34.43
C LEU A 52 -20.58 5.87 33.11
N ALA A 53 -19.66 6.84 33.18
CA ALA A 53 -18.91 7.28 32.01
C ALA A 53 -18.08 6.14 31.39
N SER A 54 -17.33 5.36 32.19
CA SER A 54 -16.56 4.20 31.71
C SER A 54 -17.45 3.11 31.13
N LEU A 55 -18.61 2.84 31.73
CA LEU A 55 -19.56 1.86 31.20
C LEU A 55 -20.11 2.29 29.83
N VAL A 56 -20.57 3.53 29.72
CA VAL A 56 -21.11 4.10 28.48
C VAL A 56 -20.03 4.12 27.39
N LEU A 57 -18.82 4.59 27.72
CA LEU A 57 -17.70 4.63 26.79
C LEU A 57 -17.30 3.21 26.34
N GLY A 58 -17.32 2.25 27.26
CA GLY A 58 -17.05 0.85 26.97
C GLY A 58 -18.05 0.23 26.01
N ILE A 59 -19.36 0.48 26.22
CA ILE A 59 -20.42 0.03 25.30
C ILE A 59 -20.24 0.67 23.91
N ILE A 60 -19.96 1.98 23.85
CA ILE A 60 -19.70 2.68 22.58
C ILE A 60 -18.53 2.03 21.83
N PHE A 61 -17.44 1.72 22.52
CA PHE A 61 -16.28 1.07 21.88
C PHE A 61 -16.57 -0.36 21.41
N VAL A 62 -17.38 -1.13 22.14
CA VAL A 62 -17.80 -2.47 21.69
C VAL A 62 -18.73 -2.38 20.48
N LEU A 63 -19.67 -1.42 20.47
CA LEU A 63 -20.53 -1.16 19.31
C LEU A 63 -19.72 -0.69 18.09
N LEU A 64 -18.76 0.20 18.29
CA LEU A 64 -17.87 0.69 17.23
C LEU A 64 -17.00 -0.45 16.68
N ALA A 65 -16.47 -1.32 17.55
CA ALA A 65 -15.74 -2.52 17.14
C ALA A 65 -16.64 -3.44 16.30
N THR A 66 -17.86 -3.69 16.75
CA THR A 66 -18.84 -4.52 16.01
C THR A 66 -19.14 -3.91 14.65
N LEU A 67 -19.35 -2.59 14.58
CA LEU A 67 -19.57 -1.88 13.34
C LEU A 67 -18.37 -1.97 12.40
N LEU A 68 -17.14 -1.74 12.89
CA LEU A 68 -15.91 -1.86 12.11
C LEU A 68 -15.61 -3.30 11.65
N TYR A 69 -16.07 -4.29 12.41
CA TYR A 69 -15.96 -5.70 12.04
C TYR A 69 -16.87 -6.06 10.87
N TYR A 70 -18.13 -5.61 10.92
CA TYR A 70 -19.13 -5.92 9.89
C TYR A 70 -19.15 -4.95 8.72
N LEU A 71 -18.60 -3.75 8.87
CA LEU A 71 -18.42 -2.84 7.76
C LEU A 71 -17.35 -3.47 6.86
N PRO A 72 -17.70 -3.91 5.63
CA PRO A 72 -16.68 -4.35 4.71
C PRO A 72 -15.75 -3.15 4.52
N LEU A 73 -14.49 -3.29 4.96
CA LEU A 73 -13.42 -2.47 4.42
C LEU A 73 -13.48 -2.74 2.93
N ASP A 74 -14.14 -1.85 2.19
CA ASP A 74 -14.07 -1.77 0.74
C ASP A 74 -12.61 -1.44 0.41
N ALA A 75 -11.71 -2.42 0.57
CA ALA A 75 -10.31 -2.33 0.18
C ALA A 75 -10.20 -2.04 -1.32
N GLY A 76 -11.27 -2.29 -2.09
CA GLY A 76 -11.44 -1.81 -3.44
C GLY A 76 -11.41 -0.28 -3.53
N LYS A 77 -12.13 0.46 -2.67
CA LYS A 77 -12.24 1.93 -2.70
C LYS A 77 -10.94 2.67 -2.34
N ALA A 78 -9.98 1.99 -1.71
CA ALA A 78 -8.66 2.56 -1.42
C ALA A 78 -7.70 2.54 -2.61
N ILE A 79 -7.98 1.72 -3.64
CA ILE A 79 -7.18 1.68 -4.87
C ILE A 79 -7.80 2.68 -5.85
N PRO A 80 -7.08 3.77 -6.22
CA PRO A 80 -7.55 4.72 -7.22
C PRO A 80 -7.98 3.98 -8.49
N ASN A 81 -9.06 4.43 -9.13
CA ASN A 81 -9.67 3.73 -10.27
C ASN A 81 -8.67 3.47 -11.41
N GLU A 82 -7.66 4.32 -11.54
CA GLU A 82 -6.54 4.24 -12.47
C GLU A 82 -5.73 2.95 -12.30
N PHE A 83 -5.59 2.45 -11.08
CA PHE A 83 -4.89 1.20 -10.76
C PHE A 83 -5.79 -0.04 -10.81
N ARG A 84 -7.09 0.12 -11.07
CA ARG A 84 -7.99 -1.00 -11.35
C ARG A 84 -8.02 -1.38 -12.84
N MET A 85 -7.61 -0.47 -13.70
CA MET A 85 -7.51 -0.69 -15.14
C MET A 85 -6.42 -1.72 -15.47
N SER A 86 -6.60 -2.46 -16.56
CA SER A 86 -5.55 -3.33 -17.11
C SER A 86 -4.35 -2.49 -17.58
N LEU A 87 -3.15 -3.08 -17.64
CA LEU A 87 -1.95 -2.34 -18.09
C LEU A 87 -2.09 -1.79 -19.51
N PHE A 88 -2.80 -2.48 -20.42
CA PHE A 88 -3.08 -1.95 -21.75
C PHE A 88 -4.03 -0.75 -21.72
N GLU A 89 -5.08 -0.84 -20.92
CA GLU A 89 -6.01 0.28 -20.76
C GLU A 89 -5.33 1.50 -20.13
N ARG A 90 -4.43 1.29 -19.17
CA ARG A 90 -3.56 2.35 -18.63
C ARG A 90 -2.64 2.92 -19.69
N ARG A 91 -2.06 2.07 -20.55
CA ARG A 91 -1.18 2.51 -21.64
C ARG A 91 -1.94 3.45 -22.56
N ASP A 92 -3.17 3.11 -22.91
CA ASP A 92 -3.95 3.88 -23.88
C ASP A 92 -4.54 5.15 -23.27
N LYS A 93 -5.08 5.08 -22.05
CA LYS A 93 -5.83 6.17 -21.41
C LYS A 93 -4.99 7.11 -20.54
N LEU A 94 -3.92 6.64 -19.90
CA LEU A 94 -3.17 7.42 -18.90
C LEU A 94 -1.82 7.95 -19.41
N LEU A 95 -1.21 7.29 -20.39
CA LEU A 95 0.09 7.73 -20.91
C LEU A 95 -0.06 8.84 -21.95
N SER A 96 0.69 9.92 -21.76
CA SER A 96 0.91 10.93 -22.80
C SER A 96 1.69 10.35 -23.99
N THR A 97 1.62 11.01 -25.15
CA THR A 97 2.38 10.63 -26.36
C THR A 97 3.87 10.42 -26.06
N THR A 98 4.45 11.36 -25.33
CA THR A 98 5.85 11.29 -24.90
C THR A 98 6.16 10.05 -24.07
N GLN A 99 5.28 9.68 -23.12
CA GLN A 99 5.49 8.49 -22.30
C GLN A 99 5.31 7.20 -23.10
N LYS A 100 4.37 7.18 -24.06
CA LYS A 100 4.20 6.08 -25.01
C LYS A 100 5.47 5.90 -25.86
N ASP A 101 6.11 6.98 -26.28
CA ASP A 101 7.37 6.93 -27.02
C ASP A 101 8.53 6.40 -26.19
N ILE A 102 8.64 6.84 -24.92
CA ILE A 102 9.65 6.34 -23.98
C ILE A 102 9.43 4.85 -23.73
N LEU A 103 8.20 4.44 -23.43
CA LEU A 103 7.85 3.04 -23.19
C LEU A 103 8.16 2.17 -24.43
N SER A 104 7.78 2.63 -25.62
CA SER A 104 8.05 1.92 -26.89
C SER A 104 9.55 1.81 -27.18
N PHE A 105 10.35 2.78 -26.75
CA PHE A 105 11.81 2.67 -26.84
C PHE A 105 12.38 1.61 -25.89
N ILE A 106 11.87 1.53 -24.66
CA ILE A 106 12.27 0.48 -23.71
C ILE A 106 11.86 -0.89 -24.25
N GLU A 107 10.63 -1.01 -24.77
CA GLU A 107 10.15 -2.22 -25.46
C GLU A 107 11.14 -2.65 -26.54
N ALA A 108 11.41 -1.79 -27.52
CA ALA A 108 12.30 -2.11 -28.64
C ALA A 108 13.72 -2.54 -28.22
N LYS A 109 14.23 -2.04 -27.09
CA LYS A 109 15.60 -2.33 -26.62
C LYS A 109 15.70 -3.48 -25.62
N THR A 110 14.63 -3.81 -24.91
CA THR A 110 14.67 -4.78 -23.79
C THR A 110 13.78 -5.99 -24.00
N THR A 111 12.91 -6.03 -25.01
CA THR A 111 12.04 -7.20 -25.29
C THR A 111 12.83 -8.50 -25.47
N ASN A 112 14.07 -8.44 -25.98
CA ASN A 112 14.92 -9.61 -26.18
C ASN A 112 16.08 -9.71 -25.17
N ASN A 113 16.20 -8.77 -24.24
CA ASN A 113 17.33 -8.70 -23.32
C ASN A 113 16.92 -8.14 -21.96
N ASN A 114 17.05 -8.96 -20.91
CA ASN A 114 16.70 -8.59 -19.54
C ASN A 114 17.65 -7.59 -18.87
N ARG A 115 18.70 -7.13 -19.56
CA ARG A 115 19.71 -6.23 -19.00
C ARG A 115 19.22 -4.79 -18.72
N GLY A 116 18.02 -4.42 -19.15
CA GLY A 116 17.48 -3.07 -18.94
C GLY A 116 18.28 -1.97 -19.67
N LEU A 117 17.92 -0.72 -19.42
CA LEU A 117 18.57 0.48 -19.98
C LEU A 117 19.02 1.41 -18.86
N GLN A 118 20.26 1.88 -18.94
CA GLN A 118 20.79 2.90 -18.03
C GLN A 118 20.12 4.25 -18.29
N GLN A 119 19.97 5.08 -17.24
CA GLN A 119 19.35 6.42 -17.35
C GLN A 119 20.00 7.28 -18.43
N GLU A 120 21.33 7.20 -18.56
CA GLU A 120 22.12 7.95 -19.53
C GLU A 120 21.68 7.66 -20.98
N ALA A 121 21.20 6.45 -21.27
CA ALA A 121 20.70 6.10 -22.60
C ALA A 121 19.42 6.87 -22.96
N PHE A 122 18.60 7.23 -21.97
CA PHE A 122 17.42 8.06 -22.18
C PHE A 122 17.82 9.52 -22.37
N GLU A 123 18.72 10.03 -21.53
CA GLU A 123 19.21 11.41 -21.64
C GLU A 123 19.91 11.67 -22.99
N GLN A 124 20.63 10.68 -23.52
CA GLN A 124 21.24 10.73 -24.85
C GLN A 124 20.22 10.69 -25.99
N LYS A 125 19.11 9.97 -25.83
CA LYS A 125 18.07 9.89 -26.88
C LYS A 125 17.18 11.14 -26.92
N TRP A 126 16.93 11.76 -25.77
CA TRP A 126 16.10 12.95 -25.64
C TRP A 126 16.93 14.15 -25.15
N THR A 127 18.03 14.46 -25.84
CA THR A 127 18.93 15.59 -25.52
C THR A 127 18.24 16.95 -25.48
N ASN A 128 17.17 17.12 -26.25
CA ASN A 128 16.37 18.35 -26.30
C ASN A 128 15.45 18.52 -25.08
N ARG A 129 15.41 17.56 -24.14
CA ARG A 129 14.61 17.64 -22.91
C ARG A 129 15.51 17.78 -21.70
N SER A 130 14.97 18.38 -20.64
CA SER A 130 15.68 18.43 -19.36
C SER A 130 15.85 17.01 -18.79
N ARG A 131 16.99 16.76 -18.14
CA ARG A 131 17.25 15.49 -17.43
C ARG A 131 16.17 15.21 -16.39
N SER A 132 15.77 16.25 -15.66
CA SER A 132 14.71 16.19 -14.64
C SER A 132 13.37 15.74 -15.24
N GLU A 133 12.95 16.29 -16.38
CA GLU A 133 11.71 15.87 -17.04
C GLU A 133 11.77 14.40 -17.45
N THR A 134 12.88 13.97 -18.06
CA THR A 134 13.06 12.56 -18.46
C THR A 134 12.99 11.63 -17.26
N TYR A 135 13.65 12.00 -16.16
CA TYR A 135 13.55 11.28 -14.89
C TYR A 135 12.11 11.19 -14.38
N TYR A 136 11.38 12.30 -14.30
CA TYR A 136 9.98 12.29 -13.84
C TYR A 136 9.07 11.41 -14.71
N ARG A 137 9.28 11.39 -16.03
CA ARG A 137 8.50 10.53 -16.93
C ARG A 137 8.79 9.06 -16.72
N LEU A 138 10.05 8.70 -16.44
CA LEU A 138 10.43 7.33 -16.11
C LEU A 138 9.84 6.91 -14.77
N GLU A 139 9.90 7.76 -13.74
CA GLU A 139 9.28 7.47 -12.45
C GLU A 139 7.76 7.27 -12.57
N GLN A 140 7.08 8.08 -13.41
CA GLN A 140 5.66 7.88 -13.70
C GLN A 140 5.38 6.51 -14.34
N LEU A 141 6.24 6.05 -15.27
CA LEU A 141 6.12 4.72 -15.87
C LEU A 141 6.35 3.59 -14.85
N CYS A 142 7.25 3.81 -13.88
CA CYS A 142 7.47 2.89 -12.76
C CYS A 142 6.23 2.80 -11.87
N LEU A 143 5.67 3.94 -11.46
CA LEU A 143 4.46 4.00 -10.63
C LEU A 143 3.27 3.33 -11.29
N LEU A 144 3.11 3.47 -12.61
CA LEU A 144 2.02 2.85 -13.36
C LEU A 144 2.20 1.34 -13.57
N GLY A 145 3.38 0.80 -13.24
CA GLY A 145 3.69 -0.63 -13.30
C GLY A 145 4.19 -1.12 -14.67
N PHE A 146 4.59 -0.21 -15.57
CA PHE A 146 5.16 -0.58 -16.87
C PHE A 146 6.64 -0.91 -16.80
N VAL A 147 7.36 -0.23 -15.91
CA VAL A 147 8.82 -0.26 -15.80
C VAL A 147 9.20 -0.58 -14.35
N GLU A 148 10.29 -1.29 -14.17
CA GLU A 148 10.96 -1.49 -12.89
C GLU A 148 12.30 -0.74 -12.91
N LYS A 149 12.65 -0.16 -11.76
CA LYS A 149 13.91 0.57 -11.55
C LYS A 149 14.78 -0.19 -10.57
N GLU A 150 16.05 -0.37 -10.92
CA GLU A 150 17.07 -0.97 -10.07
C GLU A 150 18.24 0.01 -9.90
N GLU A 151 18.68 0.22 -8.67
CA GLU A 151 19.91 0.98 -8.38
C GLU A 151 21.10 0.05 -8.55
N VAL A 152 22.02 0.40 -9.45
CA VAL A 152 23.13 -0.49 -9.82
C VAL A 152 24.44 -0.06 -9.20
N ALA A 153 24.65 1.25 -9.05
CA ALA A 153 25.83 1.80 -8.42
C ALA A 153 25.59 3.25 -7.99
N LYS A 154 26.41 3.71 -7.05
CA LYS A 154 26.59 5.14 -6.80
C LYS A 154 27.79 5.62 -7.63
N SER A 155 27.61 6.74 -8.32
CA SER A 155 28.70 7.49 -8.94
C SER A 155 29.78 7.79 -7.89
N PRO A 156 31.06 8.00 -8.27
CA PRO A 156 32.11 8.47 -7.34
C PRO A 156 31.71 9.72 -6.54
N GLU A 157 30.77 10.50 -7.07
CA GLU A 157 30.18 11.72 -6.48
C GLU A 157 28.97 11.43 -5.56
N GLY A 158 28.64 10.17 -5.31
CA GLY A 158 27.49 9.75 -4.48
C GLY A 158 26.13 9.79 -5.17
N ILE A 159 26.07 10.13 -6.46
CA ILE A 159 24.82 10.21 -7.24
C ILE A 159 24.37 8.78 -7.62
N PRO A 160 23.14 8.35 -7.27
CA PRO A 160 22.66 7.01 -7.60
C PRO A 160 22.42 6.87 -9.11
N ARG A 161 22.87 5.75 -9.68
CA ARG A 161 22.63 5.38 -11.08
C ARG A 161 21.60 4.26 -11.17
N PHE A 162 20.65 4.45 -12.06
CA PHE A 162 19.50 3.58 -12.21
C PHE A 162 19.50 2.86 -13.56
N ILE A 163 19.09 1.60 -13.52
CA ILE A 163 18.69 0.84 -14.71
C ILE A 163 17.18 0.69 -14.70
N TYR A 164 16.57 0.93 -15.85
CA TYR A 164 15.14 0.81 -16.10
C TYR A 164 14.89 -0.39 -17.03
N ARG A 165 13.98 -1.28 -16.65
CA ARG A 165 13.58 -2.44 -17.47
C ARG A 165 12.06 -2.58 -17.49
N LEU A 166 11.50 -3.26 -18.48
CA LEU A 166 10.06 -3.56 -18.45
C LEU A 166 9.72 -4.41 -17.23
N SER A 167 8.58 -4.15 -16.61
CA SER A 167 8.12 -4.97 -15.50
C SER A 167 7.79 -6.39 -15.96
N SER A 168 7.97 -7.38 -15.08
CA SER A 168 7.71 -8.79 -15.42
C SER A 168 6.27 -9.01 -15.90
N ASN A 169 5.31 -8.32 -15.26
CA ASN A 169 3.89 -8.37 -15.62
C ASN A 169 3.64 -7.80 -17.01
N TYR A 170 4.28 -6.68 -17.34
CA TYR A 170 4.10 -6.05 -18.65
C TYR A 170 4.81 -6.82 -19.77
N GLN A 171 6.00 -7.39 -19.52
CA GLN A 171 6.71 -8.28 -20.45
C GLN A 171 5.86 -9.50 -20.84
N GLN A 172 5.20 -10.14 -19.86
CA GLN A 172 4.31 -11.27 -20.13
C GLN A 172 3.13 -10.87 -21.03
N LEU A 173 2.57 -9.67 -20.82
CA LEU A 173 1.46 -9.18 -21.63
C LEU A 173 1.86 -8.92 -23.09
N ILE A 174 2.99 -8.27 -23.34
CA ILE A 174 3.46 -8.03 -24.71
C ILE A 174 3.97 -9.31 -25.39
N GLY A 175 4.55 -10.25 -24.63
CA GLY A 175 5.00 -11.54 -25.15
C GLY A 175 3.85 -12.42 -25.63
N ARG A 176 2.66 -12.32 -25.02
CA ARG A 176 1.43 -12.98 -25.51
C ARG A 176 0.98 -12.42 -26.86
N ARG A 177 1.14 -11.11 -27.08
CA ARG A 177 0.79 -10.44 -28.35
C ARG A 177 1.71 -10.85 -29.51
N SER A 178 2.97 -11.19 -29.24
CA SER A 178 3.92 -11.65 -30.28
C SER A 178 3.58 -13.07 -30.80
N LYS A 179 2.75 -13.83 -30.07
CA LYS A 179 2.40 -15.22 -30.41
C LYS A 179 1.00 -15.39 -31.02
N THR A 180 0.25 -14.30 -31.18
CA THR A 180 -1.06 -14.24 -31.84
C THR A 180 -0.95 -13.46 -33.13
#